data_AF-A0A817KLX2-F1
#
_entry.id   AF-A0A817KLX2-F1
#
_cell.length_a   1.000
_cell.length_b   1.000
_cell.length_c   1.000
_cell.angle_alpha   90.00
_cell.angle_beta   90.00
_cell.angle_gamma   90.00
#
_symmetry.space_group_name_H-M   'P 1'
#
loop_
_entity.id
_entity.type
_entity.pdbx_description
1 polymer ?
#
loop_
_entity_poly.entity_id
_entity_poly.type
_entity_poly.pdbx_seq_one_letter_code
_entity_poly.pdbx_strand_id
1 'polypeptide(L)'
;MNVRFRPNRRLSPQWKSAIEKFQQHLDYEQCFTELTSIGNWYDHLLARKSSAQLTAFKEHMFRFLHLFNKNSGVTLEPCHRYSTENVGGKVVATKEW
;
A
#
# COMPACT_ATOMS: atom_id res chain seq x y z
N MET A 1 3.12 13.52 9.96
CA MET A 1 3.50 12.86 8.70
C MET A 1 5.03 12.93 8.54
N ASN A 2 5.68 11.92 7.96
CA ASN A 2 7.15 11.83 7.93
C ASN A 2 7.79 12.88 7.00
N VAL A 3 8.45 13.88 7.57
CA VAL A 3 9.13 14.97 6.82
C VAL A 3 10.35 14.51 6.02
N ARG A 4 10.79 13.25 6.16
CA ARG A 4 11.94 12.68 5.44
C ARG A 4 11.56 11.65 4.38
N PHE A 5 10.27 11.47 4.09
CA PHE A 5 9.83 10.52 3.07
C PHE A 5 10.36 10.95 1.69
N ARG A 6 11.15 10.06 1.06
CA ARG A 6 11.55 10.22 -0.33
C ARG A 6 10.74 9.24 -1.16
N PRO A 7 9.79 9.70 -1.99
CA PRO A 7 9.03 8.81 -2.84
C PRO A 7 9.98 8.09 -3.80
N ASN A 8 9.81 6.78 -3.93
CA ASN A 8 10.48 6.06 -5.00
C ASN A 8 9.89 6.54 -6.33
N ARG A 9 10.69 7.30 -7.11
CA ARG A 9 10.22 7.94 -8.35
C ARG A 9 9.90 6.94 -9.46
N ARG A 10 10.32 5.68 -9.32
CA ARG A 10 9.99 4.61 -10.26
C ARG A 10 9.09 3.60 -9.56
N LEU A 11 7.85 3.52 -10.00
CA LEU A 11 6.97 2.41 -9.66
C LEU A 11 7.61 1.15 -10.23
N SER A 12 8.18 0.28 -9.40
CA SER A 12 8.71 -0.99 -9.94
C SER A 12 7.51 -1.86 -10.38
N PRO A 13 7.55 -2.43 -11.60
CA PRO A 13 6.49 -3.32 -12.09
C PRO A 13 6.18 -4.49 -11.14
N GLN A 14 7.16 -4.90 -10.31
CA GLN A 14 7.02 -5.96 -9.33
C GLN A 14 6.00 -5.61 -8.24
N TRP A 15 5.95 -4.34 -7.82
CA TRP A 15 4.95 -3.87 -6.84
C TRP A 15 3.55 -4.02 -7.40
N LYS A 16 3.35 -3.58 -8.65
CA LYS A 16 2.06 -3.70 -9.32
C LYS A 16 1.64 -5.16 -9.45
N SER A 17 2.57 -6.02 -9.87
CA SER A 17 2.32 -7.46 -10.01
C SER A 17 1.94 -8.12 -8.67
N ALA A 18 2.59 -7.77 -7.55
CA ALA A 18 2.26 -8.30 -6.23
C ALA A 18 0.84 -7.90 -5.79
N ILE A 19 0.41 -6.67 -6.08
CA ILE A 19 -0.96 -6.21 -5.79
C ILE A 19 -1.97 -6.91 -6.72
N GLU A 20 -1.66 -7.07 -8.01
CA GLU A 20 -2.52 -7.78 -8.96
C GLU A 20 -2.74 -9.25 -8.54
N LYS A 21 -1.70 -9.94 -8.05
CA LYS A 21 -1.84 -11.29 -7.46
C LYS A 21 -2.68 -11.28 -6.19
N PHE A 22 -2.48 -10.30 -5.31
CA PHE A 22 -3.29 -10.17 -4.09
C PHE A 22 -4.78 -10.02 -4.42
N GLN A 23 -5.15 -9.28 -5.46
CA GLN A 23 -6.54 -9.17 -5.91
C GLN A 23 -7.17 -10.48 -6.39
N GLN A 24 -6.36 -11.50 -6.70
CA GLN A 24 -6.81 -12.83 -7.11
C GLN A 24 -6.93 -13.79 -5.91
N HIS A 25 -5.93 -13.80 -5.03
CA HIS A 25 -5.81 -14.80 -3.95
C HIS A 25 -6.24 -14.30 -2.57
N LEU A 26 -6.28 -12.98 -2.35
CA LEU A 26 -6.58 -12.32 -1.07
C LEU A 26 -5.69 -12.76 0.10
N ASP A 27 -4.47 -13.25 -0.20
CA ASP A 27 -3.48 -13.62 0.80
C ASP A 27 -2.65 -12.40 1.21
N TYR A 28 -2.96 -11.87 2.40
CA TYR A 28 -2.30 -10.70 2.97
C TYR A 28 -0.85 -10.97 3.37
N GLU A 29 -0.58 -12.17 3.91
CA GLU A 29 0.75 -12.55 4.40
C GLU A 29 1.72 -12.76 3.23
N GLN A 30 1.27 -13.48 2.22
CA GLN A 30 2.03 -13.67 0.99
C GLN A 30 2.29 -12.33 0.31
N CYS A 31 1.27 -11.48 0.16
CA CYS A 31 1.44 -10.18 -0.47
C CYS A 31 2.44 -9.31 0.30
N PHE A 32 2.34 -9.23 1.63
CA PHE A 32 3.30 -8.48 2.44
C PHE A 32 4.73 -9.02 2.31
N THR A 33 4.90 -10.34 2.27
CA THR A 33 6.21 -10.97 2.05
C THR A 33 6.76 -10.62 0.67
N GLU A 34 5.95 -10.70 -0.39
CA GLU A 34 6.34 -10.29 -1.74
C GLU A 34 6.73 -8.81 -1.78
N LEU A 35 5.90 -7.92 -1.21
CA LEU A 35 6.16 -6.48 -1.16
C LEU A 35 7.45 -6.14 -0.42
N THR A 36 7.68 -6.75 0.75
CA THR A 36 8.88 -6.50 1.56
C THR A 36 10.15 -7.09 0.96
N SER A 37 10.03 -8.13 0.12
CA SER A 37 11.16 -8.72 -0.61
C SER A 37 11.65 -7.88 -1.81
N ILE A 38 10.86 -6.89 -2.26
CA ILE A 38 11.24 -6.07 -3.42
C ILE A 38 12.31 -5.05 -3.01
N GLY A 39 13.56 -5.36 -3.33
CA GLY A 39 14.71 -4.51 -3.01
C GLY A 39 15.10 -4.57 -1.53
N ASN A 40 16.00 -3.69 -1.10
CA ASN A 40 16.64 -3.73 0.23
C ASN A 40 16.05 -2.72 1.24
N TRP A 41 14.96 -2.03 0.89
CA TRP A 41 14.40 -0.96 1.74
C TRP A 41 13.85 -1.51 3.07
N TYR A 42 13.33 -2.75 3.06
CA TYR A 42 12.75 -3.36 4.24
C TYR A 42 13.82 -3.81 5.24
N ASP A 43 14.99 -4.29 4.77
CA ASP A 43 16.13 -4.61 5.63
C ASP A 43 16.59 -3.39 6.44
N HIS A 44 16.62 -2.22 5.80
CA HIS A 44 16.91 -0.96 6.48
C HIS A 44 15.84 -0.57 7.51
N LEU A 45 14.58 -0.96 7.31
CA LEU A 45 13.52 -0.75 8.28
C LEU A 45 13.69 -1.71 9.47
N LEU A 46 13.95 -2.99 9.21
CA LEU A 46 14.20 -4.02 10.21
C LEU A 46 15.36 -3.63 11.14
N ALA A 47 16.46 -3.12 10.58
CA ALA A 47 17.64 -2.71 11.36
C ALA A 47 17.39 -1.49 12.28
N ARG A 48 16.33 -0.71 12.07
CA ARG A 48 16.10 0.59 12.75
C ARG A 48 14.85 0.64 13.61
N LYS A 49 14.03 -0.42 13.60
CA LYS A 49 12.71 -0.43 14.25
C LYS A 49 12.60 -1.59 15.23
N SER A 50 11.86 -1.37 16.32
CA SER A 50 11.56 -2.44 17.27
C SER A 50 10.54 -3.42 16.69
N SER A 51 10.48 -4.64 17.26
CA SER A 51 9.50 -5.65 16.87
C SER A 51 8.06 -5.11 16.91
N ALA A 52 7.68 -4.39 17.97
CA ALA A 52 6.35 -3.77 18.08
C ALA A 52 6.06 -2.75 16.96
N GLN A 53 7.06 -1.97 16.54
CA GLN A 53 6.91 -1.03 15.44
C GLN A 53 6.75 -1.73 14.09
N LEU A 54 7.43 -2.85 13.89
CA LEU A 54 7.32 -3.67 12.68
C LEU A 54 5.95 -4.36 12.59
N THR A 55 5.43 -4.86 13.72
CA THR A 55 4.06 -5.40 13.78
C THR A 55 3.03 -4.32 13.42
N ALA A 56 3.13 -3.14 14.03
CA ALA A 56 2.23 -2.02 13.72
C ALA A 56 2.34 -1.59 12.24
N PHE A 57 3.55 -1.62 11.66
CA PHE A 57 3.76 -1.35 10.25
C PHE A 57 3.07 -2.39 9.35
N LYS A 58 3.21 -3.67 9.67
CA LYS A 58 2.56 -4.77 8.94
C LYS A 58 1.04 -4.65 8.98
N GLU A 59 0.46 -4.43 10.16
CA GLU A 59 -0.99 -4.19 10.30
C GLU A 59 -1.45 -2.99 9.48
N HIS A 60 -0.65 -1.92 9.45
CA HIS A 60 -0.96 -0.74 8.65
C HIS A 60 -0.95 -1.04 7.15
N MET A 61 0.01 -1.83 6.66
CA MET A 61 0.01 -2.30 5.27
C MET A 61 -1.22 -3.13 4.94
N PHE A 62 -1.67 -4.01 5.84
CA PHE A 62 -2.87 -4.81 5.63
C PHE A 62 -4.14 -3.96 5.47
N ARG A 63 -4.25 -2.83 6.20
CA ARG A 63 -5.36 -1.88 6.01
C ARG A 63 -5.38 -1.28 4.61
N PHE A 64 -4.21 -0.98 4.03
CA PHE A 64 -4.12 -0.49 2.65
C PHE A 64 -4.42 -1.59 1.63
N LEU A 65 -3.92 -2.80 1.84
CA LEU A 65 -4.25 -3.95 0.99
C LEU A 65 -5.76 -4.20 0.97
N HIS A 66 -6.44 -4.00 2.10
CA HIS A 66 -7.89 -4.16 2.18
C HIS A 66 -8.65 -3.25 1.19
N LEU A 67 -8.14 -2.07 0.84
CA LEU A 67 -8.76 -1.20 -0.17
C LEU A 67 -8.75 -1.81 -1.58
N PHE A 68 -7.85 -2.76 -1.85
CA PHE A 68 -7.79 -3.50 -3.11
C PHE A 68 -8.59 -4.80 -3.07
N ASN A 69 -9.16 -5.16 -1.92
CA ASN A 69 -10.06 -6.31 -1.82
C ASN A 69 -11.36 -6.01 -2.57
N LYS A 70 -11.76 -6.91 -3.47
CA LYS A 70 -13.02 -6.79 -4.24
C LYS A 70 -14.25 -6.67 -3.35
N ASN A 71 -14.21 -7.23 -2.14
CA ASN A 71 -15.32 -7.20 -1.19
C ASN A 71 -15.35 -5.93 -0.33
N SER A 72 -14.34 -5.06 -0.41
CA SER A 72 -14.26 -3.83 0.40
C SER A 72 -15.39 -2.84 0.10
N GLY A 73 -15.97 -2.89 -1.11
CA GLY A 73 -17.03 -1.97 -1.54
C GLY A 73 -16.54 -0.56 -1.82
N VAL A 74 -15.22 -0.35 -1.91
CA VAL A 74 -14.59 0.91 -2.25
C VAL A 74 -13.43 0.71 -3.23
N THR A 75 -13.05 1.77 -3.94
CA THR A 75 -11.85 1.81 -4.79
C THR A 75 -11.14 3.16 -4.67
N LEU A 76 -9.86 3.20 -5.03
CA LEU A 76 -9.04 4.40 -5.09
C LEU A 76 -8.93 4.90 -6.53
N GLU A 77 -9.25 6.17 -6.75
CA GLU A 77 -9.14 6.83 -8.05
C GLU A 77 -8.32 8.13 -7.95
N PRO A 78 -7.68 8.58 -9.04
CA PRO A 78 -7.08 9.90 -9.11
C PRO A 78 -8.12 11.01 -8.83
N CYS A 79 -7.69 12.05 -8.12
CA CYS A 79 -8.50 13.23 -7.84
C CYS A 79 -7.74 14.50 -8.25
N HIS A 80 -8.40 15.34 -9.05
CA HIS A 80 -7.87 16.62 -9.54
C HIS A 80 -8.75 17.80 -9.14
N ARG A 81 -9.58 17.64 -8.09
CA ARG A 81 -10.58 18.64 -7.69
C ARG A 81 -9.97 19.86 -7.00
N TYR A 82 -8.95 19.66 -6.18
CA TYR A 82 -8.40 20.70 -5.29
C TYR A 82 -7.18 21.36 -5.91
N SER A 83 -7.21 22.68 -6.06
CA SER A 83 -6.12 23.48 -6.65
C SER A 83 -4.82 23.45 -5.84
N THR A 84 -4.88 23.07 -4.57
CA THR A 84 -3.73 22.95 -3.68
C THR A 84 -3.04 21.58 -3.76
N GLU A 85 -3.59 20.61 -4.49
CA GLU A 85 -3.08 19.25 -4.60
C GLU A 85 -2.62 18.93 -6.04
N ASN A 86 -1.39 18.45 -6.20
CA ASN A 86 -0.87 18.03 -7.52
C ASN A 86 -1.11 16.54 -7.82
N VAL A 87 -1.17 15.69 -6.79
CA VAL A 87 -1.37 14.23 -6.91
C VAL A 87 -2.40 13.78 -5.86
N GLY A 88 -3.66 14.15 -6.09
CA GLY A 88 -4.77 13.79 -5.22
C GLY A 88 -5.29 12.38 -5.49
N GLY A 89 -5.86 11.76 -4.46
CA GLY A 89 -6.61 10.51 -4.56
C GLY A 89 -7.99 10.67 -3.92
N LYS A 90 -9.00 10.01 -4.46
CA LYS A 90 -10.35 9.94 -3.88
C LYS A 90 -10.75 8.48 -3.65
N VAL A 91 -11.57 8.26 -2.63
CA VAL A 91 -12.22 6.97 -2.38
C VAL A 91 -13.60 7.03 -3.02
N VAL A 92 -13.94 6.01 -3.80
CA VAL A 92 -15.24 5.89 -4.49
C VAL A 92 -15.89 4.58 -4.09
N ALA A 93 -17.19 4.61 -3.80
CA ALA A 93 -17.94 3.40 -3.50
C ALA A 93 -18.13 2.54 -4.77
N THR A 94 -17.97 1.22 -4.63
CA THR A 94 -18.18 0.26 -5.73
C THR A 94 -19.44 -0.58 -5.55
N LYS A 95 -20.17 -0.36 -4.45
CA LYS A 95 -21.46 -1.00 -4.13
C LYS A 95 -22.40 0.01 -3.46
N GLU A 96 -23.69 -0.32 -3.43
CA GLU A 96 -24.69 0.41 -2.65
C GLU A 96 -24.46 0.17 -1.15
N TRP A 97 -24.75 1.20 -0.35
CA TRP A 97 -24.59 1.24 1.10
C TRP A 97 -25.89 1.65 1.77
#